data_AF-A0A0B2QTP1-F1
#
_entry.id   AF-A0A0B2QTP1-F1
#
_cell.length_a   1.000
_cell.length_b   1.000
_cell.length_c   1.000
_cell.angle_alpha   90.00
_cell.angle_beta   90.00
_cell.angle_gamma   90.00
#
_symmetry.space_group_name_H-M   'P 1'
#
loop_
_entity.id
_entity.type
_entity.pdbx_description
1 polymer ?
#
loop_
_entity_poly.entity_id
_entity_poly.type
_entity_poly.pdbx_seq_one_letter_code
_entity_poly.pdbx_strand_id
1 'polypeptide(L)'
;MVAASPISIRSEKISPIDLPMVDLTGERSMVKKLIVKACEEYGFFNVINHGVPRDTIAKMEEAAFDFFAKPMAQKKQVALYGCKNIGFNGDMGEVEYLLLSATPPSVAHLKNISNVPSNFS
;
A
#
# COMPACT_ATOMS: atom_id res chain seq x y z
N MET A 1 -35.95 9.42 -4.47
CA MET A 1 -35.68 7.96 -4.46
C MET A 1 -35.06 7.63 -5.81
N VAL A 2 -33.76 7.30 -5.85
CA VAL A 2 -33.09 6.87 -7.09
C VAL A 2 -33.09 5.36 -7.08
N ALA A 3 -33.83 4.74 -8.01
CA ALA A 3 -33.84 3.31 -8.18
C ALA A 3 -32.50 2.87 -8.79
N ALA A 4 -31.75 2.02 -8.09
CA ALA A 4 -30.58 1.37 -8.66
C ALA A 4 -31.04 0.48 -9.83
N SER A 5 -30.53 0.73 -11.03
CA SER A 5 -30.66 -0.25 -12.12
C SER A 5 -29.85 -1.49 -11.73
N PRO A 6 -30.38 -2.71 -11.92
CA PRO A 6 -29.63 -3.92 -11.68
C PRO A 6 -28.53 -4.00 -12.74
N ILE A 7 -27.32 -3.58 -12.37
CA ILE A 7 -26.12 -3.96 -13.12
C ILE A 7 -26.09 -5.48 -13.04
N SER A 8 -26.28 -6.13 -14.19
CA SER A 8 -26.01 -7.55 -14.32
C SER A 8 -24.53 -7.75 -14.02
N ILE A 9 -24.22 -8.05 -12.76
CA ILE A 9 -22.91 -8.55 -12.38
C ILE A 9 -22.82 -9.89 -13.09
N ARG A 10 -22.26 -9.88 -14.30
CA ARG A 10 -21.75 -11.10 -14.92
C ARG A 10 -20.84 -11.70 -13.87
N SER A 11 -21.25 -12.86 -13.34
CA SER A 11 -20.37 -13.72 -12.56
C SER A 11 -19.30 -14.20 -13.53
N GLU A 12 -18.30 -13.35 -13.75
CA GLU A 12 -17.06 -13.78 -14.36
C GLU A 12 -16.48 -14.81 -13.40
N LYS A 13 -16.43 -16.06 -13.86
CA LYS A 13 -15.62 -17.08 -13.20
C LYS A 13 -14.23 -16.49 -13.06
N ILE A 14 -13.86 -16.12 -11.83
CA ILE A 14 -12.49 -15.76 -11.49
C ILE A 14 -11.69 -17.06 -11.58
N SER A 15 -11.19 -17.38 -12.78
CA SER A 15 -10.10 -18.34 -12.91
C SER A 15 -8.94 -17.81 -12.08
N PRO A 16 -8.20 -18.66 -11.34
CA PRO A 16 -6.98 -18.22 -10.67
C PRO A 16 -6.09 -17.53 -11.71
N ILE A 17 -5.95 -16.21 -11.60
CA ILE A 17 -4.93 -15.50 -12.34
C ILE A 17 -3.65 -15.86 -11.61
N ASP A 18 -2.82 -16.70 -12.25
CA ASP A 18 -1.46 -16.94 -11.78
C ASP A 18 -0.70 -15.62 -11.89
N LEU A 19 -0.68 -14.88 -10.78
CA LEU A 19 -0.02 -13.58 -10.72
C LEU A 19 1.49 -13.78 -10.85
N PRO A 20 2.19 -12.99 -11.69
CA PRO A 20 3.63 -13.14 -11.85
C PRO A 20 4.34 -12.98 -10.51
N MET A 21 5.18 -13.97 -10.17
CA MET A 21 6.02 -13.97 -8.99
C MET A 21 7.48 -14.03 -9.42
N VAL A 22 8.29 -13.08 -8.95
CA VAL A 22 9.69 -12.93 -9.32
C VAL A 22 10.58 -13.20 -8.10
N ASP A 23 11.44 -14.21 -8.20
CA ASP A 23 12.48 -14.48 -7.21
C ASP A 23 13.73 -13.62 -7.47
N LEU A 24 14.04 -12.70 -6.55
CA LEU A 24 15.17 -11.78 -6.70
C LEU A 24 16.54 -12.40 -6.41
N THR A 25 16.59 -13.66 -5.96
CA THR A 25 17.86 -14.41 -5.80
C THR A 25 18.32 -15.11 -7.07
N GLY A 26 17.48 -15.12 -8.12
CA GLY A 26 17.79 -15.72 -9.41
C GLY A 26 18.92 -15.02 -10.17
N GLU A 27 19.34 -15.63 -11.28
CA GLU A 27 20.33 -15.04 -12.20
C GLU A 27 19.81 -13.70 -12.74
N ARG A 28 20.65 -12.66 -12.67
CA ARG A 28 20.27 -11.26 -12.92
C ARG A 28 19.63 -11.04 -14.29
N SER A 29 20.14 -11.66 -15.35
CA SER A 29 19.58 -11.54 -16.70
C SER A 29 18.19 -12.19 -16.80
N MET A 30 17.99 -13.34 -16.17
CA MET A 30 16.68 -14.00 -16.10
C MET A 30 15.67 -13.17 -15.30
N VAL A 31 16.04 -12.72 -14.10
CA VAL A 31 15.18 -11.89 -13.25
C VAL A 31 14.75 -10.61 -13.98
N LYS A 32 15.68 -9.94 -14.66
CA LYS A 32 15.37 -8.76 -15.48
C LYS A 32 14.31 -9.06 -16.55
N LYS A 33 14.47 -10.18 -17.28
CA LYS A 33 13.51 -10.58 -18.32
C LYS A 33 12.12 -10.86 -17.75
N LEU A 34 12.04 -11.53 -16.59
CA LEU A 34 10.78 -11.79 -15.91
C LEU A 34 10.07 -10.51 -15.47
N ILE A 35 10.81 -9.55 -14.91
CA ILE A 35 10.26 -8.24 -14.52
C ILE A 35 9.70 -7.50 -15.73
N VAL A 36 10.48 -7.40 -16.82
CA VAL A 36 10.04 -6.73 -18.05
C VAL A 36 8.76 -7.38 -18.58
N LYS A 37 8.76 -8.71 -18.70
CA LYS A 37 7.59 -9.46 -19.16
C LYS A 37 6.35 -9.21 -18.29
N ALA A 38 6.51 -9.24 -16.96
CA ALA A 38 5.40 -9.00 -16.04
C ALA A 38 4.86 -7.56 -16.13
N CYS A 39 5.74 -6.57 -16.31
CA CYS A 39 5.33 -5.19 -16.56
C CYS A 39 4.58 -5.03 -17.89
N GLU A 40 5.01 -5.71 -18.96
CA GLU A 40 4.39 -5.64 -20.28
C GLU A 40 3.03 -6.36 -20.32
N GLU A 41 2.91 -7.52 -19.69
CA GLU A 41 1.71 -8.37 -19.76
C GLU A 41 0.68 -8.05 -18.67
N TYR A 42 1.11 -7.68 -17.46
CA TYR A 42 0.24 -7.51 -16.29
C TYR A 42 0.26 -6.09 -15.69
N GLY A 43 1.38 -5.38 -15.81
CA GLY A 43 1.60 -4.08 -15.17
C GLY A 43 1.93 -4.13 -13.67
N PHE A 44 1.87 -5.31 -13.04
CA PHE A 44 2.25 -5.56 -11.65
C PHE A 44 2.71 -7.01 -11.45
N PHE A 45 3.45 -7.25 -10.36
CA PHE A 45 3.98 -8.57 -9.99
C PHE A 45 4.33 -8.63 -8.51
N ASN A 46 4.40 -9.85 -7.97
CA ASN A 46 4.93 -10.11 -6.63
C ASN A 46 6.44 -10.37 -6.69
N VAL A 47 7.17 -9.96 -5.66
CA VAL A 47 8.57 -10.33 -5.46
C VAL A 47 8.74 -11.22 -4.25
N ILE A 48 9.61 -12.22 -4.35
CA ILE A 48 10.05 -13.04 -3.23
C ILE A 48 11.56 -12.95 -3.08
N ASN A 49 12.07 -13.30 -1.90
CA ASN A 49 13.49 -13.25 -1.57
C ASN A 49 14.14 -11.89 -1.87
N HIS A 50 13.41 -10.81 -1.61
CA HIS A 50 13.83 -9.42 -1.88
C HIS A 50 14.92 -8.88 -0.93
N GLY A 51 15.37 -9.68 0.04
CA GLY A 51 16.46 -9.34 0.95
C GLY A 51 16.09 -8.37 2.08
N VAL A 52 14.82 -7.96 2.19
CA VAL A 52 14.35 -7.15 3.33
C VAL A 52 14.15 -8.09 4.53
N PRO A 53 14.78 -7.84 5.69
CA PRO A 53 14.63 -8.68 6.86
C PRO A 53 13.17 -8.78 7.33
N ARG A 54 12.75 -9.97 7.77
CA ARG A 54 11.39 -10.18 8.29
C ARG A 54 11.09 -9.30 9.50
N ASP A 55 12.06 -9.10 10.37
CA ASP A 55 11.90 -8.24 11.56
C ASP A 55 11.62 -6.78 11.19
N THR A 56 12.19 -6.29 10.08
CA THR A 56 11.91 -4.94 9.57
C THR A 56 10.47 -4.83 9.09
N ILE A 57 9.98 -5.85 8.36
CA ILE A 57 8.58 -5.90 7.90
C ILE A 57 7.64 -5.95 9.10
N ALA A 58 7.90 -6.84 10.07
CA ALA A 58 7.07 -7.00 11.25
C ALA A 58 6.97 -5.70 12.08
N LYS A 59 8.10 -5.00 12.29
CA LYS A 59 8.10 -3.70 12.97
C LYS A 59 7.31 -2.63 12.23
N MET A 60 7.41 -2.58 10.90
CA MET A 60 6.63 -1.66 10.07
C MET A 60 5.13 -1.95 10.17
N GLU A 61 4.74 -3.23 10.11
CA GLU A 61 3.35 -3.67 10.27
C GLU A 61 2.80 -3.31 11.65
N GLU A 62 3.53 -3.65 12.73
CA GLU A 62 3.18 -3.31 14.11
C GLU A 62 2.99 -1.78 14.28
N ALA A 63 3.92 -0.98 13.78
CA ALA A 63 3.83 0.48 13.83
C ALA A 63 2.60 1.04 13.08
N ALA A 64 2.25 0.43 11.94
CA ALA A 64 1.06 0.79 11.19
C ALA A 64 -0.21 0.42 11.98
N PHE A 65 -0.30 -0.81 12.50
CA PHE A 65 -1.43 -1.25 13.32
C PHE A 65 -1.64 -0.34 14.53
N ASP A 66 -0.56 -0.04 15.27
CA ASP A 66 -0.59 0.84 16.43
C ASP A 66 -1.07 2.25 16.08
N PHE A 67 -0.65 2.78 14.93
CA PHE A 67 -1.10 4.10 14.48
C PHE A 67 -2.60 4.12 14.14
N PHE A 68 -3.06 3.16 13.33
CA PHE A 68 -4.46 3.15 12.86
C PHE A 68 -5.45 2.76 13.97
N ALA A 69 -4.99 2.08 15.02
CA ALA A 69 -5.78 1.82 16.23
C ALA A 69 -6.00 3.06 17.12
N LYS A 70 -5.26 4.16 16.92
CA LYS A 70 -5.44 5.39 17.71
C LYS A 70 -6.79 6.07 17.43
N PRO A 71 -7.33 6.87 18.37
CA PRO A 71 -8.52 7.67 18.14
C PRO A 71 -8.35 8.63 16.95
N MET A 72 -9.43 8.88 16.21
CA MET A 72 -9.43 9.79 15.04
C MET A 72 -8.82 11.16 15.30
N ALA A 73 -9.04 11.72 16.50
CA ALA A 73 -8.50 13.02 16.89
C ALA A 73 -6.97 13.05 16.95
N GLN A 74 -6.32 11.90 17.22
CA GLN A 74 -4.87 11.77 17.19
C GLN A 74 -4.38 11.54 15.76
N LYS A 75 -5.05 10.67 15.00
CA LYS A 75 -4.67 10.36 13.60
C LYS A 75 -4.72 11.60 12.69
N LYS A 76 -5.74 12.46 12.85
CA LYS A 76 -5.91 13.73 12.11
C LYS A 76 -4.88 14.82 12.42
N GLN A 77 -4.02 14.63 13.43
CA GLN A 77 -2.93 15.58 13.70
C GLN A 77 -1.78 15.43 12.70
N VAL A 78 -1.75 14.36 11.91
CA VAL A 78 -0.74 14.15 10.88
C VAL A 78 -1.19 14.82 9.57
N ALA A 79 -0.31 15.66 9.00
CA ALA A 79 -0.62 16.56 7.89
C ALA A 79 -1.15 15.86 6.61
N LEU A 80 -0.86 14.57 6.42
CA LEU A 80 -1.26 13.78 5.25
C LEU A 80 -2.09 12.54 5.62
N TYR A 81 -3.09 12.74 6.49
CA TYR A 81 -3.99 11.69 6.96
C TYR A 81 -5.38 11.77 6.31
N GLY A 82 -5.76 10.72 5.58
CA GLY A 82 -7.11 10.41 5.13
C GLY A 82 -7.72 11.34 4.07
N CYS A 83 -8.67 10.82 3.31
CA CYS A 83 -9.56 11.60 2.45
C CYS A 83 -10.99 11.10 2.64
N LYS A 84 -11.96 12.02 2.75
CA LYS A 84 -13.38 11.68 2.81
C LYS A 84 -14.02 11.51 1.43
N ASN A 85 -13.31 11.93 0.38
CA ASN A 85 -13.77 11.85 -1.00
C ASN A 85 -13.10 10.64 -1.66
N ILE A 86 -13.89 9.61 -1.95
CA ILE A 86 -13.44 8.36 -2.59
C ILE A 86 -13.85 8.32 -4.06
N GLY A 87 -13.54 9.37 -4.81
CA GLY A 87 -13.81 9.40 -6.25
C GLY A 87 -14.04 10.79 -6.80
N PHE A 88 -14.09 10.88 -8.14
CA PHE A 88 -14.29 12.13 -8.86
C PHE A 88 -15.76 12.60 -8.91
N ASN A 89 -16.70 11.73 -8.54
CA ASN A 89 -18.15 11.99 -8.67
C ASN A 89 -18.84 12.34 -7.34
N GLY A 90 -18.08 12.69 -6.30
CA GLY A 90 -18.65 12.97 -4.97
C GLY A 90 -19.00 11.72 -4.17
N ASP A 91 -18.47 10.56 -4.56
CA ASP A 91 -18.56 9.33 -3.78
C ASP A 91 -17.88 9.56 -2.41
N MET A 92 -18.65 9.38 -1.34
CA MET A 92 -18.19 9.57 0.04
C MET A 92 -17.96 8.22 0.70
N GLY A 93 -16.83 8.10 1.38
CA GLY A 93 -16.43 6.92 2.11
C GLY A 93 -15.24 7.23 3.01
N GLU A 94 -15.06 6.41 4.03
CA GLU A 94 -13.95 6.56 4.97
C GLU A 94 -12.84 5.61 4.56
N VAL A 95 -11.89 6.12 3.77
CA VAL A 95 -10.63 5.43 3.52
C VAL A 95 -9.55 6.14 4.31
N GLU A 96 -9.03 5.44 5.32
CA GLU A 96 -7.90 5.90 6.09
C GLU A 96 -6.61 5.58 5.34
N TYR A 97 -5.77 6.58 5.14
CA TYR A 97 -4.43 6.39 4.61
C TYR A 97 -3.49 7.38 5.28
N LEU A 98 -2.21 7.01 5.32
CA LEU A 98 -1.13 7.86 5.79
C LEU A 98 -0.04 7.88 4.72
N LEU A 99 0.25 9.06 4.18
CA LEU A 99 1.33 9.22 3.20
C LEU A 99 2.57 9.77 3.90
N LEU A 100 3.66 9.00 3.84
CA LEU A 100 4.97 9.39 4.35
C LEU A 100 5.97 9.47 3.20
N SER A 101 6.77 10.53 3.17
CA SER A 101 7.89 10.65 2.22
C SER A 101 9.12 9.94 2.78
N ALA A 102 9.61 8.94 2.06
CA ALA A 102 10.80 8.17 2.41
C ALA A 102 12.12 8.78 1.89
N THR A 103 12.12 10.06 1.52
CA THR A 103 13.37 10.75 1.14
C THR A 103 14.20 11.08 2.39
N PRO A 104 15.55 11.05 2.33
CA PRO A 104 16.39 11.30 3.51
C PRO A 104 16.06 12.59 4.28
N PRO A 105 15.81 13.74 3.63
CA PRO A 105 15.41 14.97 4.33
C PRO A 105 14.04 14.84 5.02
N SER A 106 13.08 14.15 4.38
CA SER A 106 11.75 13.91 4.96
C SER A 106 11.81 12.99 6.17
N VAL A 107 12.62 11.93 6.13
CA VAL A 107 12.80 11.01 7.27
C VAL A 107 13.39 11.73 8.48
N ALA A 108 14.36 12.63 8.27
CA ALA A 108 14.91 13.47 9.35
C ALA A 108 13.86 14.41 9.95
N HIS A 109 12.93 14.92 9.13
CA HIS A 109 11.84 15.77 9.60
C HIS A 109 10.77 14.98 10.37
N LEU A 110 10.44 13.74 9.95
CA LEU A 110 9.51 12.87 10.66
C LEU A 110 9.96 12.57 12.10
N LYS A 111 11.27 12.48 12.36
CA LYS A 111 11.83 12.32 13.71
C LYS A 111 11.50 13.47 14.67
N ASN A 112 11.24 14.67 14.13
CA ASN A 112 10.91 15.86 14.91
C ASN A 112 9.40 16.07 15.07
N ILE A 113 8.57 15.29 14.37
CA ILE A 113 7.13 15.31 14.56
C ILE A 113 6.83 14.42 15.78
N SER A 114 6.53 15.06 16.91
CA SER A 114 6.28 14.41 18.22
C SER A 114 5.23 13.29 18.23
N ASN A 115 4.46 13.17 17.14
CA ASN A 115 3.30 12.30 17.02
C ASN A 115 3.49 11.16 15.99
N VAL A 116 4.66 11.07 15.34
CA VAL A 116 5.01 9.89 14.53
C VAL A 116 5.53 8.81 15.48
N PRO A 117 5.04 7.56 15.41
CA PRO A 117 5.51 6.48 16.25
C PRO A 117 7.04 6.34 16.20
N SER A 118 7.68 6.32 17.36
CA SER A 118 9.15 6.30 17.50
C SER A 118 9.82 5.04 16.92
N ASN A 119 9.02 4.03 16.59
CA ASN A 119 9.43 2.76 15.96
C ASN A 119 9.59 2.85 14.43
N PHE A 120 9.29 3.99 13.79
CA PHE A 120 9.61 4.24 12.37
C PHE A 120 11.07 4.73 12.14
N SER A 121 11.92 4.75 13.17
CA SER A 121 13.34 5.17 13.08
C SER A 121 14.33 4.01 12.99
#